data_AF-A0A534RRY9-F1
#
_entry.id   AF-A0A534RRY9-F1
#
_cell.length_a   1.000
_cell.length_b   1.000
_cell.length_c   1.000
_cell.angle_alpha   90.00
_cell.angle_beta   90.00
_cell.angle_gamma   90.00
#
_symmetry.space_group_name_H-M   'P 1'
#
loop_
_entity.id
_entity.type
_entity.pdbx_description
1 polymer ?
#
loop_
_entity_poly.entity_id
_entity_poly.type
_entity_poly.pdbx_seq_one_letter_code
_entity_poly.pdbx_strand_id
1 'polypeptide(L)'
;MRRALPYLVLAAAVAGVLAGRGRQQRVSRRPEPDVAPLAVAPSPHAARPARSRELERADAGTTDRGATRRSHLPPSLAGTAPDGQLAVDDSGRLVVTRETRRFFDYFLAAGAEDGAGRARARLVAEVRSRLPARAVPEAIDLLDRYLTYRRRARVAEQAPDAGARLSLLHAVREQTLGPETARAFFADEEAVEEA
;
A
#
# COMPACT_ATOMS: atom_id res chain seq x y z
N MET A 1 -30.71 26.05 -41.06
CA MET A 1 -31.26 24.68 -41.26
C MET A 1 -30.39 23.73 -40.44
N ARG A 2 -30.79 23.33 -39.21
CA ARG A 2 -31.37 22.01 -38.81
C ARG A 2 -30.58 20.83 -39.41
N ARG A 3 -30.01 19.85 -38.68
CA ARG A 3 -30.39 19.05 -37.47
C ARG A 3 -29.08 18.52 -36.80
N ALA A 4 -28.81 18.38 -35.49
CA ALA A 4 -29.48 17.79 -34.32
C ALA A 4 -29.60 16.24 -34.34
N LEU A 5 -28.78 15.50 -33.57
CA LEU A 5 -29.14 14.84 -32.29
C LEU A 5 -28.01 13.92 -31.71
N PRO A 6 -27.98 13.72 -30.36
CA PRO A 6 -26.98 12.96 -29.59
C PRO A 6 -27.44 11.53 -29.23
N TYR A 7 -26.51 10.64 -28.88
CA TYR A 7 -26.80 9.33 -28.27
C TYR A 7 -26.12 9.27 -26.89
N LEU A 8 -26.85 9.49 -25.80
CA LEU A 8 -27.65 8.54 -25.01
C LEU A 8 -26.83 7.74 -23.99
N VAL A 9 -26.93 8.27 -22.76
CA VAL A 9 -26.68 7.63 -21.47
C VAL A 9 -27.45 6.31 -21.37
N LEU A 10 -26.80 5.25 -20.90
CA LEU A 10 -27.50 4.10 -20.34
C LEU A 10 -27.11 3.93 -18.87
N ALA A 11 -28.05 4.31 -18.02
CA ALA A 11 -28.08 4.01 -16.59
C ALA A 11 -29.09 2.89 -16.34
N ALA A 12 -28.70 1.89 -15.55
CA ALA A 12 -29.55 1.00 -14.75
C ALA A 12 -28.61 0.30 -13.73
N ALA A 13 -28.62 0.52 -12.41
CA ALA A 13 -29.68 0.36 -11.39
C ALA A 13 -30.33 -1.04 -11.41
N VAL A 14 -30.58 -1.79 -10.33
CA VAL A 14 -30.27 -1.80 -8.87
C VAL A 14 -30.80 -3.17 -8.35
N ALA A 15 -30.40 -3.54 -7.13
CA ALA A 15 -30.95 -4.57 -6.22
C ALA A 15 -30.33 -5.98 -6.34
N GLY A 16 -29.85 -6.64 -5.28
CA GLY A 16 -29.99 -6.42 -3.84
C GLY A 16 -30.45 -7.73 -3.20
N VAL A 17 -29.62 -8.42 -2.41
CA VAL A 17 -30.08 -9.44 -1.44
C VAL A 17 -29.20 -9.41 -0.19
N LEU A 18 -29.87 -9.15 0.92
CA LEU A 18 -29.47 -9.33 2.32
C LEU A 18 -29.29 -10.81 2.66
N ALA A 19 -28.26 -11.15 3.44
CA ALA A 19 -28.40 -12.07 4.59
C ALA A 19 -27.07 -12.21 5.33
N GLY A 20 -27.04 -11.69 6.57
CA GLY A 20 -26.07 -12.11 7.57
C GLY A 20 -26.40 -13.50 8.12
N ARG A 21 -25.36 -14.22 8.54
CA ARG A 21 -25.33 -15.34 9.51
C ARG A 21 -23.85 -15.71 9.61
N GLY A 22 -23.15 -15.49 10.71
CA GLY A 22 -23.45 -16.01 12.03
C GLY A 22 -22.34 -16.99 12.37
N ARG A 23 -21.45 -16.61 13.30
CA ARG A 23 -20.48 -17.49 13.97
C ARG A 23 -21.17 -18.78 14.43
N GLN A 24 -20.39 -19.85 14.60
CA GLN A 24 -20.38 -20.84 15.70
C GLN A 24 -19.80 -22.14 15.11
N GLN A 25 -18.51 -22.39 15.33
CA GLN A 25 -18.03 -23.26 16.41
C GLN A 25 -18.72 -24.63 16.42
N ARG A 26 -18.13 -25.58 15.69
CA ARG A 26 -18.24 -27.00 15.96
C ARG A 26 -16.93 -27.45 16.57
N VAL A 27 -16.87 -27.64 17.89
CA VAL A 27 -16.20 -28.80 18.49
C VAL A 27 -16.90 -29.12 19.80
N SER A 28 -17.81 -30.09 19.69
CA SER A 28 -18.19 -31.13 20.65
C SER A 28 -17.78 -30.98 22.12
N ARG A 29 -18.78 -30.76 22.99
CA ARG A 29 -18.77 -31.21 24.39
C ARG A 29 -19.81 -32.31 24.59
N ARG A 30 -19.35 -33.44 25.14
CA ARG A 30 -20.08 -34.48 25.89
C ARG A 30 -18.99 -35.19 26.72
N PRO A 31 -19.21 -35.73 27.94
CA PRO A 31 -20.46 -36.10 28.63
C PRO A 31 -20.62 -35.52 30.06
N GLU A 32 -21.82 -35.68 30.62
CA GLU A 32 -22.01 -35.91 32.06
C GLU A 32 -22.28 -37.41 32.30
N PRO A 33 -22.04 -37.94 33.52
CA PRO A 33 -23.11 -37.96 34.52
C PRO A 33 -22.69 -37.57 35.95
N ASP A 34 -23.59 -36.82 36.59
CA ASP A 34 -24.05 -36.86 37.99
C ASP A 34 -23.37 -37.81 38.99
N VAL A 35 -22.83 -37.26 40.09
CA VAL A 35 -23.19 -37.59 41.50
C VAL A 35 -22.48 -36.63 42.48
N ALA A 36 -23.25 -35.93 43.32
CA ALA A 36 -22.79 -35.32 44.59
C ALA A 36 -22.92 -36.36 45.74
N PRO A 37 -22.58 -36.11 47.03
CA PRO A 37 -22.10 -34.87 47.69
C PRO A 37 -21.02 -35.10 48.79
N LEU A 38 -20.78 -34.05 49.59
CA LEU A 38 -20.29 -33.99 50.99
C LEU A 38 -18.80 -33.69 51.28
N ALA A 39 -18.63 -32.56 51.99
CA ALA A 39 -17.90 -32.41 53.26
C ALA A 39 -16.49 -31.76 53.28
N VAL A 40 -16.44 -30.69 54.11
CA VAL A 40 -15.40 -30.35 55.12
C VAL A 40 -14.20 -29.45 54.74
N ALA A 41 -14.35 -28.18 55.13
CA ALA A 41 -13.47 -27.35 55.98
C ALA A 41 -12.10 -26.78 55.46
N PRO A 42 -11.59 -25.68 56.09
CA PRO A 42 -10.72 -24.68 55.44
C PRO A 42 -9.27 -24.57 55.97
N SER A 43 -8.49 -23.69 55.30
CA SER A 43 -7.33 -22.87 55.81
C SER A 43 -5.90 -23.30 55.36
N PRO A 44 -4.81 -22.53 55.66
CA PRO A 44 -4.30 -21.40 54.85
C PRO A 44 -2.74 -21.40 54.65
N HIS A 45 -2.21 -20.83 53.57
CA HIS A 45 -0.80 -20.32 53.50
C HIS A 45 -0.63 -19.54 52.19
N ALA A 46 -0.32 -18.25 52.09
CA ALA A 46 0.74 -17.39 52.65
C ALA A 46 1.58 -16.81 51.48
N ALA A 47 1.78 -15.49 51.54
CA ALA A 47 2.95 -14.73 51.10
C ALA A 47 3.35 -14.60 49.59
N ARG A 48 3.11 -13.37 49.09
CA ARG A 48 3.95 -12.46 48.26
C ARG A 48 5.49 -12.72 48.21
N PRO A 49 6.27 -12.16 47.25
CA PRO A 49 6.10 -10.81 46.67
C PRO A 49 6.36 -10.60 45.16
N ALA A 50 5.81 -9.48 44.69
CA ALA A 50 6.23 -8.74 43.50
C ALA A 50 7.35 -7.74 43.89
N ARG A 51 8.29 -7.46 42.96
CA ARG A 51 9.00 -6.18 42.70
C ARG A 51 10.43 -6.44 42.19
N SER A 52 10.61 -6.53 40.87
CA SER A 52 11.94 -6.37 40.23
C SER A 52 11.91 -6.31 38.69
N ARG A 53 10.83 -5.85 38.05
CA ARG A 53 10.77 -5.76 36.57
C ARG A 53 10.41 -4.39 35.99
N GLU A 54 10.38 -3.33 36.79
CA GLU A 54 9.82 -2.04 36.36
C GLU A 54 10.82 -0.93 36.11
N LEU A 55 12.13 -1.22 35.99
CA LEU A 55 13.13 -0.16 35.72
C LEU A 55 13.98 -0.37 34.46
N GLU A 56 13.81 -1.47 33.72
CA GLU A 56 14.64 -1.77 32.55
C GLU A 56 13.83 -1.79 31.25
N ARG A 57 13.07 -0.73 30.94
CA ARG A 57 12.38 -0.64 29.64
C ARG A 57 12.23 0.74 29.03
N ALA A 58 12.92 1.75 29.57
CA ALA A 58 12.65 3.13 29.20
C ALA A 58 13.47 3.69 28.03
N ASP A 59 14.48 3.00 27.44
CA ASP A 59 15.40 3.71 26.52
C ASP A 59 15.88 2.97 25.24
N ALA A 60 15.11 2.02 24.70
CA ALA A 60 15.52 1.26 23.49
C ALA A 60 14.61 1.46 22.25
N GLY A 61 13.93 2.60 22.11
CA GLY A 61 12.84 2.76 21.13
C GLY A 61 13.21 3.24 19.72
N THR A 62 14.40 3.81 19.49
CA THR A 62 14.63 4.64 18.29
C THR A 62 15.65 4.07 17.31
N THR A 63 16.62 3.26 17.73
CA THR A 63 17.70 2.76 16.85
C THR A 63 17.38 1.44 16.14
N ASP A 64 16.45 0.62 16.65
CA ASP A 64 16.20 -0.73 16.15
C ASP A 64 15.32 -0.78 14.88
N ARG A 65 14.34 0.12 14.74
CA ARG A 65 13.44 0.16 13.55
C ARG A 65 14.16 0.48 12.25
N GLY A 66 15.19 1.33 12.30
CA GLY A 66 16.00 1.65 11.14
C GLY A 66 16.96 0.53 10.75
N ALA A 67 17.45 -0.24 11.72
CA ALA A 67 18.32 -1.38 11.49
C ALA A 67 17.54 -2.57 10.90
N THR A 68 16.41 -2.94 11.51
CA THR A 68 15.52 -4.02 10.99
C THR A 68 14.98 -3.73 9.60
N ARG A 69 14.60 -2.48 9.30
CA ARG A 69 14.13 -2.08 7.96
C ARG A 69 15.23 -2.20 6.91
N ARG A 70 16.49 -1.85 7.24
CA ARG A 70 17.67 -2.06 6.38
C ARG A 70 17.96 -3.54 6.15
N SER A 71 17.71 -4.41 7.13
CA SER A 71 17.85 -5.87 7.00
C SER A 71 16.88 -6.51 6.00
N HIS A 72 15.86 -5.77 5.53
CA HIS A 72 14.89 -6.23 4.52
C HIS A 72 15.06 -5.56 3.15
N LEU A 73 16.12 -4.75 2.96
CA LEU A 73 16.45 -4.20 1.65
C LEU A 73 17.26 -5.24 0.83
N PRO A 74 16.94 -5.41 -0.46
CA PRO A 74 17.74 -6.22 -1.36
C PRO A 74 19.13 -5.61 -1.54
N PRO A 75 20.12 -6.40 -1.99
CA PRO A 75 21.51 -5.94 -2.13
C PRO A 75 21.65 -4.66 -2.95
N SER A 76 20.86 -4.48 -4.01
CA SER A 76 20.89 -3.26 -4.84
C SER A 76 20.43 -1.98 -4.14
N LEU A 77 19.70 -2.09 -3.04
CA LEU A 77 19.27 -0.94 -2.23
C LEU A 77 20.03 -0.84 -0.91
N ALA A 78 20.92 -1.79 -0.60
CA ALA A 78 21.65 -1.80 0.66
C ALA A 78 22.63 -0.63 0.71
N GLY A 79 22.48 0.24 1.71
CA GLY A 79 23.36 1.41 1.92
C GLY A 79 23.01 2.65 1.09
N THR A 80 21.91 2.64 0.32
CA THR A 80 21.45 3.81 -0.43
C THR A 80 20.34 4.57 0.31
N ALA A 81 20.35 5.89 0.21
CA ALA A 81 19.22 6.71 0.60
C ALA A 81 18.11 6.56 -0.47
N PRO A 82 16.83 6.48 -0.08
CA PRO A 82 15.74 6.49 -1.04
C PRO A 82 15.79 7.76 -1.90
N ASP A 83 15.84 7.58 -3.21
CA ASP A 83 15.64 8.67 -4.16
C ASP A 83 14.15 9.05 -4.18
N GLY A 84 13.86 10.34 -4.37
CA GLY A 84 12.51 10.88 -4.28
C GLY A 84 11.96 11.03 -2.87
N GLN A 85 10.87 11.78 -2.77
CA GLN A 85 10.21 12.12 -1.52
C GLN A 85 8.69 12.11 -1.67
N LEU A 86 8.02 11.78 -0.57
CA LEU A 86 6.57 11.92 -0.43
C LEU A 86 6.29 13.19 0.38
N ALA A 87 5.40 14.02 -0.13
CA ALA A 87 4.99 15.26 0.51
C ALA A 87 3.47 15.28 0.69
N VAL A 88 3.02 16.09 1.65
CA VAL A 88 1.60 16.35 1.88
C VAL A 88 1.35 17.85 1.94
N ASP A 89 0.15 18.28 1.58
CA ASP A 89 -0.25 19.68 1.65
C ASP A 89 -0.70 20.08 3.08
N ASP A 90 -1.17 21.31 3.25
CA ASP A 90 -1.66 21.80 4.56
C ASP A 90 -2.89 21.03 5.06
N SER A 91 -3.70 20.51 4.14
CA SER A 91 -4.82 19.59 4.45
C SER A 91 -4.36 18.14 4.67
N GLY A 92 -3.06 17.91 4.51
CA GLY A 92 -2.28 16.69 4.43
C GLY A 92 -2.85 15.59 3.58
N ARG A 93 -3.35 15.97 2.41
CA ARG A 93 -3.51 15.10 1.26
C ARG A 93 -2.16 14.90 0.59
N LEU A 94 -2.01 13.82 -0.18
CA LEU A 94 -0.76 13.55 -0.90
C LEU A 94 -0.53 14.63 -1.98
N VAL A 95 0.66 15.24 -1.99
CA VAL A 95 1.08 16.10 -3.11
C VAL A 95 1.80 15.23 -4.13
N VAL A 96 1.21 15.09 -5.31
CA VAL A 96 1.74 14.28 -6.41
C VAL A 96 2.75 15.10 -7.20
N THR A 97 4.01 14.68 -7.19
CA THR A 97 5.11 15.35 -7.90
C THR A 97 6.02 14.34 -8.58
N ARG A 98 6.98 14.83 -9.36
CA ARG A 98 8.07 14.01 -9.91
C ARG A 98 8.85 13.26 -8.81
N GLU A 99 9.00 13.84 -7.63
CA GLU A 99 9.65 13.18 -6.49
C GLU A 99 8.86 11.95 -6.01
N THR A 100 7.53 11.99 -6.09
CA THR A 100 6.68 10.85 -5.77
C THR A 100 6.95 9.68 -6.72
N ARG A 101 7.12 9.96 -8.02
CA ARG A 101 7.48 8.95 -9.00
C ARG A 101 8.87 8.38 -8.73
N ARG A 102 9.88 9.22 -8.52
CA ARG A 102 11.25 8.78 -8.17
C ARG A 102 11.25 7.86 -6.96
N PHE A 103 10.47 8.22 -5.94
CA PHE A 103 10.29 7.39 -4.75
C PHE A 103 9.73 6.02 -5.08
N PHE A 104 8.69 5.93 -5.92
CA PHE A 104 8.17 4.63 -6.35
C PHE A 104 9.20 3.85 -7.17
N ASP A 105 9.87 4.49 -8.12
CA ASP A 105 10.85 3.85 -8.99
C ASP A 105 12.02 3.25 -8.21
N TYR A 106 12.53 3.97 -7.21
CA TYR A 106 13.59 3.50 -6.34
C TYR A 106 13.23 2.15 -5.67
N PHE A 107 12.07 2.06 -5.01
CA PHE A 107 11.68 0.82 -4.33
C PHE A 107 11.30 -0.31 -5.29
N LEU A 108 10.83 0.04 -6.49
CA LEU A 108 10.39 -0.92 -7.49
C LEU A 108 11.53 -1.41 -8.40
N ALA A 109 12.67 -0.72 -8.45
CA ALA A 109 13.85 -1.12 -9.21
C ALA A 109 14.35 -2.50 -8.77
N ALA A 110 14.36 -2.75 -7.45
CA ALA A 110 14.83 -4.02 -6.90
C ALA A 110 13.84 -5.19 -7.04
N GLY A 111 12.65 -4.96 -7.61
CA GLY A 111 11.66 -6.02 -7.82
C GLY A 111 12.10 -7.13 -8.79
N ALA A 112 13.17 -6.93 -9.55
CA ALA A 112 13.80 -7.97 -10.38
C ALA A 112 14.59 -8.99 -9.55
N GLU A 113 15.11 -8.60 -8.37
CA GLU A 113 15.94 -9.46 -7.51
C GLU A 113 15.10 -10.23 -6.49
N ASP A 114 14.13 -9.56 -5.87
CA ASP A 114 13.33 -10.12 -4.78
C ASP A 114 11.85 -10.29 -5.14
N GLY A 115 11.45 -10.03 -6.38
CA GLY A 115 10.09 -10.22 -6.87
C GLY A 115 9.15 -9.06 -6.58
N ALA A 116 8.26 -8.77 -7.54
CA ALA A 116 7.38 -7.61 -7.53
C ALA A 116 6.48 -7.49 -6.28
N GLY A 117 6.04 -8.62 -5.71
CA GLY A 117 5.22 -8.63 -4.49
C GLY A 117 5.97 -8.11 -3.26
N ARG A 118 7.24 -8.50 -3.08
CA ARG A 118 8.07 -8.03 -1.96
C ARG A 118 8.45 -6.56 -2.13
N ALA A 119 8.81 -6.14 -3.35
CA ALA A 119 9.04 -4.74 -3.66
C ALA A 119 7.83 -3.85 -3.34
N ARG A 120 6.61 -4.27 -3.76
CA ARG A 120 5.37 -3.55 -3.41
C ARG A 120 5.14 -3.51 -1.90
N ALA A 121 5.29 -4.62 -1.19
CA ALA A 121 5.08 -4.68 0.26
C ALA A 121 6.02 -3.73 1.02
N ARG A 122 7.30 -3.68 0.63
CA ARG A 122 8.30 -2.76 1.18
C ARG A 122 7.92 -1.31 0.93
N LEU A 123 7.55 -0.97 -0.31
CA LEU A 123 7.10 0.38 -0.67
C LEU A 123 5.87 0.80 0.15
N VAL A 124 4.87 -0.08 0.31
CA VAL A 124 3.69 0.22 1.15
C VAL A 124 4.08 0.46 2.61
N ALA A 125 5.05 -0.30 3.14
CA ALA A 125 5.55 -0.09 4.50
C ALA A 125 6.28 1.26 4.66
N GLU A 126 6.99 1.72 3.62
CA GLU A 126 7.62 3.05 3.57
C GLU A 126 6.60 4.18 3.51
N VAL A 127 5.59 4.06 2.63
CA VAL A 127 4.47 5.00 2.54
C VAL A 127 3.81 5.19 3.89
N ARG A 128 3.48 4.09 4.59
CA ARG A 128 2.87 4.12 5.92
C ARG A 128 3.74 4.75 7.01
N SER A 129 5.06 4.70 6.88
CA SER A 129 5.97 5.31 7.86
C SER A 129 6.23 6.79 7.61
N ARG A 130 6.06 7.27 6.38
CA ARG A 130 6.40 8.65 5.98
C ARG A 130 5.19 9.55 5.90
N LEU A 131 4.02 9.00 5.59
CA LEU A 131 2.80 9.78 5.41
C LEU A 131 1.90 9.74 6.64
N PRO A 132 1.15 10.82 6.90
CA PRO A 132 0.03 10.77 7.85
C PRO A 132 -1.02 9.77 7.37
N ALA A 133 -1.73 9.15 8.32
CA ALA A 133 -2.70 8.08 8.04
C ALA A 133 -3.76 8.46 6.97
N ARG A 134 -4.12 9.75 6.88
CA ARG A 134 -5.08 10.27 5.89
C ARG A 134 -4.58 10.19 4.44
N ALA A 135 -3.28 10.34 4.19
CA ALA A 135 -2.70 10.36 2.84
C ALA A 135 -2.27 8.96 2.36
N VAL A 136 -2.15 7.99 3.27
CA VAL A 136 -1.72 6.63 2.95
C VAL A 136 -2.63 5.96 1.89
N PRO A 137 -3.97 6.02 1.98
CA PRO A 137 -4.84 5.42 0.96
C PRO A 137 -4.61 6.01 -0.44
N GLU A 138 -4.39 7.32 -0.53
CA GLU A 138 -4.14 8.01 -1.81
C GLU A 138 -2.81 7.58 -2.44
N ALA A 139 -1.77 7.46 -1.62
CA ALA A 139 -0.47 6.98 -2.09
C ALA A 139 -0.51 5.51 -2.55
N ILE A 140 -1.31 4.66 -1.88
CA ILE A 140 -1.50 3.27 -2.28
C ILE A 140 -2.30 3.17 -3.58
N ASP A 141 -3.37 3.95 -3.73
CA ASP A 141 -4.14 4.01 -4.98
C ASP A 141 -3.26 4.47 -6.15
N LEU A 142 -2.50 5.55 -5.94
CA LEU A 142 -1.57 6.07 -6.93
C LEU A 142 -0.51 5.02 -7.30
N LEU A 143 0.02 4.27 -6.33
CA LEU A 143 0.96 3.18 -6.58
C LEU A 143 0.33 2.09 -7.46
N ASP A 144 -0.92 1.70 -7.22
CA ASP A 144 -1.57 0.65 -8.01
C ASP A 144 -1.85 1.10 -9.45
N ARG A 145 -2.26 2.37 -9.65
CA ARG A 145 -2.31 3.00 -10.97
C ARG A 145 -0.93 3.05 -11.64
N TYR A 146 0.11 3.41 -10.88
CA TYR A 146 1.49 3.47 -11.37
C TYR A 146 2.06 2.10 -11.79
N LEU A 147 1.77 1.04 -11.03
CA LEU A 147 2.14 -0.32 -11.41
C LEU A 147 1.41 -0.76 -12.68
N THR A 148 0.17 -0.33 -12.86
CA THR A 148 -0.61 -0.59 -14.09
C THR A 148 -0.02 0.15 -15.28
N TYR A 149 0.33 1.43 -15.11
CA TYR A 149 1.11 2.22 -16.08
C TYR A 149 2.37 1.46 -16.52
N ARG A 150 3.26 1.07 -15.58
CA ARG A 150 4.54 0.42 -15.91
C ARG A 150 4.36 -0.87 -16.72
N ARG A 151 3.32 -1.66 -16.44
CA ARG A 151 3.03 -2.88 -17.22
C ARG A 151 2.60 -2.55 -18.64
N ARG A 152 1.69 -1.58 -18.82
CA ARG A 152 1.20 -1.16 -20.15
C ARG A 152 2.27 -0.42 -20.96
N ALA A 153 3.11 0.39 -20.29
CA ALA A 153 4.21 1.11 -20.90
C ALA A 153 5.24 0.14 -21.51
N ARG A 154 5.60 -0.94 -20.81
CA ARG A 154 6.48 -1.98 -21.38
C ARG A 154 5.96 -2.60 -22.69
N VAL A 155 4.64 -2.70 -22.85
CA VAL A 155 4.02 -3.18 -24.09
C VAL A 155 4.10 -2.10 -25.16
N ALA A 156 3.82 -0.84 -24.82
CA ALA A 156 3.96 0.29 -25.74
C ALA A 156 5.40 0.47 -26.22
N GLU A 157 6.40 0.22 -25.37
CA GLU A 157 7.83 0.28 -25.71
C GLU A 157 8.24 -0.70 -26.81
N GLN A 158 7.47 -1.78 -27.04
CA GLN A 158 7.72 -2.74 -28.12
C GLN A 158 7.22 -2.27 -29.48
N ALA A 159 6.55 -1.11 -29.57
CA ALA A 159 6.13 -0.56 -30.85
C ALA A 159 7.36 -0.29 -31.75
N PRO A 160 7.31 -0.75 -33.02
CA PRO A 160 8.49 -0.72 -33.90
C PRO A 160 8.84 0.69 -34.35
N ASP A 161 7.84 1.54 -34.55
CA ASP A 161 8.01 2.94 -34.93
C ASP A 161 8.15 3.85 -33.71
N ALA A 162 9.08 4.80 -33.77
CA ALA A 162 9.37 5.71 -32.66
C ALA A 162 8.20 6.68 -32.38
N GLY A 163 7.55 7.20 -33.42
CA GLY A 163 6.41 8.10 -33.27
C GLY A 163 5.18 7.38 -32.69
N ALA A 164 4.92 6.16 -33.18
CA ALA A 164 3.88 5.30 -32.64
C ALA A 164 4.15 4.92 -31.18
N ARG A 165 5.41 4.59 -30.84
CA ARG A 165 5.82 4.30 -29.47
C ARG A 165 5.56 5.49 -28.53
N LEU A 166 5.98 6.68 -28.91
CA LEU A 166 5.76 7.90 -28.13
C LEU A 166 4.26 8.18 -27.94
N SER A 167 3.48 8.14 -29.02
CA SER A 167 2.03 8.34 -28.98
C SER A 167 1.31 7.33 -28.08
N LEU A 168 1.72 6.06 -28.13
CA LEU A 168 1.18 4.99 -27.28
C LEU A 168 1.57 5.19 -25.81
N LEU A 169 2.82 5.59 -25.53
CA LEU A 169 3.26 5.89 -24.17
C LEU A 169 2.46 7.04 -23.55
N HIS A 170 2.30 8.14 -24.27
CA HIS A 170 1.48 9.27 -23.82
C HIS A 170 0.03 8.83 -23.55
N ALA A 171 -0.59 8.07 -24.47
CA ALA A 171 -1.94 7.54 -24.28
C ALA A 171 -2.04 6.61 -23.05
N VAL A 172 -1.03 5.77 -22.80
CA VAL A 172 -0.98 4.90 -21.63
C VAL A 172 -0.85 5.71 -20.33
N ARG A 173 -0.03 6.77 -20.30
CA ARG A 173 0.11 7.68 -19.16
C ARG A 173 -1.25 8.28 -18.79
N GLU A 174 -1.91 8.91 -19.76
CA GLU A 174 -3.23 9.53 -19.59
C GLU A 174 -4.31 8.54 -19.11
N GLN A 175 -4.42 7.38 -19.75
CA GLN A 175 -5.45 6.39 -19.43
C GLN A 175 -5.28 5.73 -18.06
N THR A 176 -4.06 5.66 -17.53
CA THR A 176 -3.78 4.95 -16.28
C THR A 176 -3.57 5.87 -15.09
N LEU A 177 -2.89 6.99 -15.30
CA LEU A 177 -2.56 7.94 -14.24
C LEU A 177 -3.56 9.09 -14.18
N GLY A 178 -4.22 9.40 -15.29
CA GLY A 178 -4.98 10.63 -15.47
C GLY A 178 -4.09 11.82 -15.82
N PRO A 179 -4.66 12.89 -16.40
CA PRO A 179 -3.90 14.00 -16.98
C PRO A 179 -3.04 14.74 -15.97
N GLU A 180 -3.56 14.98 -14.76
CA GLU A 180 -2.84 15.75 -13.74
C GLU A 180 -1.61 14.99 -13.22
N THR A 181 -1.77 13.69 -12.95
CA THR A 181 -0.66 12.85 -12.49
C THR A 181 0.35 12.61 -13.62
N ALA A 182 -0.11 12.39 -14.86
CA ALA A 182 0.76 12.24 -16.01
C ALA A 182 1.66 13.48 -16.18
N ARG A 183 1.07 14.68 -16.18
CA ARG A 183 1.85 15.93 -16.23
C ARG A 183 2.82 16.06 -15.07
N ALA A 184 2.38 15.83 -13.83
CA ALA A 184 3.24 15.93 -12.64
C ALA A 184 4.44 14.98 -12.68
N PHE A 185 4.31 13.83 -13.36
CA PHE A 185 5.35 12.80 -13.43
C PHE A 185 6.27 12.93 -14.65
N PHE A 186 5.77 13.41 -15.78
CA PHE A 186 6.42 13.28 -17.08
C PHE A 186 6.64 14.60 -17.84
N ALA A 187 6.18 15.75 -17.34
CA ALA A 187 6.28 17.02 -18.09
C ALA A 187 7.70 17.34 -18.58
N ASP A 188 8.73 17.10 -17.75
CA ASP A 188 10.13 17.35 -18.13
C ASP A 188 10.63 16.38 -19.21
N GLU A 189 10.11 15.14 -19.24
CA GLU A 189 10.46 14.14 -20.25
C GLU A 189 9.77 14.46 -21.58
N GLU A 190 8.50 14.86 -21.53
CA GLU A 190 7.72 15.23 -22.71
C GLU A 190 8.24 16.52 -23.37
N ALA A 191 8.71 17.50 -22.58
CA ALA A 191 9.31 18.72 -23.11
C ALA A 191 10.61 18.48 -23.91
N VAL A 192 11.35 17.40 -23.59
CA VAL A 192 12.57 17.01 -24.32
C VAL A 192 12.23 16.18 -25.55
N GLU A 193 11.17 15.38 -25.50
CA GLU A 193 10.70 14.53 -26.60
C GLU A 193 9.99 15.33 -27.72
N GLU A 194 9.44 16.51 -27.39
CA GLU A 194 8.81 17.43 -28.35
C GLU A 194 9.76 18.48 -28.98
N ALA A 195 11.00 18.59 -28.48
CA ALA A 195 12.00 19.58 -28.92
C ALA A 195 12.89 19.07 -30.07
#